data_AF-A0A7Z9ZK82-F1
#
_entry.id   AF-A0A7Z9ZK82-F1
#
_cell.length_a   1.000
_cell.length_b   1.000
_cell.length_c   1.000
_cell.angle_alpha   90.00
_cell.angle_beta   90.00
_cell.angle_gamma   90.00
#
_symmetry.space_group_name_H-M   'P 1'
#
loop_
_entity.id
_entity.type
_entity.pdbx_description
1 polymer ?
#
loop_
_entity_poly.entity_id
_entity_poly.type
_entity_poly.pdbx_seq_one_letter_code
_entity_poly.pdbx_strand_id
1 'polypeptide(L)'
;MPICIVAPSGISSAMYSAMAYARAGIITSGSATLEALISKLPSVVLYRVDPLTWAVGKNLIKTPHIALANLVAGERIFPEFIQKINSEKLCGEVRRILFDEQMREDMKNKMSAAIRN
;
A
#
# COMPACT_ATOMS: atom_id res chain seq x y z
N MET A 1 8.98 -4.22 10.48
CA MET A 1 8.59 -2.79 10.56
C MET A 1 7.08 -2.71 10.66
N PRO A 2 6.50 -1.81 11.48
CA PRO A 2 5.09 -1.87 11.81
C PRO A 2 4.22 -1.32 10.68
N ILE A 3 3.15 -2.04 10.40
CA ILE A 3 2.04 -1.64 9.54
C ILE A 3 1.13 -0.74 10.37
N CYS A 4 0.85 0.47 9.91
CA CYS A 4 -0.11 1.35 10.60
C CYS A 4 -1.49 1.11 10.00
N ILE A 5 -2.35 0.48 10.81
CA ILE A 5 -3.70 0.10 10.44
C ILE A 5 -4.68 1.05 11.12
N VAL A 6 -5.49 1.77 10.33
CA VAL A 6 -6.58 2.59 10.87
C VAL A 6 -7.87 1.78 10.81
N ALA A 7 -8.22 1.18 11.94
CA ALA A 7 -9.44 0.40 12.14
C ALA A 7 -10.43 1.16 13.05
N PRO A 8 -11.75 0.93 12.92
CA PRO A 8 -12.72 1.34 13.95
C PRO A 8 -12.31 0.73 15.31
N SER A 9 -12.49 1.49 16.40
CA SER A 9 -12.02 1.13 17.74
C SER A 9 -12.44 -0.27 18.20
N GLY A 10 -11.48 -1.12 18.61
CA GLY A 10 -11.76 -2.37 19.35
C GLY A 10 -10.98 -3.65 19.01
N ILE A 11 -9.90 -3.64 18.21
CA ILE A 11 -9.28 -4.88 17.70
C ILE A 11 -7.84 -5.03 18.21
N SER A 12 -7.60 -6.04 19.07
CA SER A 12 -6.31 -6.28 19.75
C SER A 12 -5.61 -7.60 19.38
N SER A 13 -6.05 -8.36 18.36
CA SER A 13 -5.46 -9.69 18.09
C SER A 13 -5.21 -9.97 16.61
N ALA A 14 -3.93 -10.18 16.29
CA ALA A 14 -3.33 -10.56 15.01
C ALA A 14 -3.45 -9.53 13.87
N MET A 15 -2.31 -9.20 13.26
CA MET A 15 -2.16 -8.25 12.16
C MET A 15 -3.12 -8.50 10.99
N TYR A 16 -3.37 -9.77 10.66
CA TYR A 16 -4.33 -10.16 9.62
C TYR A 16 -5.78 -9.83 9.99
N SER A 17 -6.18 -10.03 11.25
CA SER A 17 -7.50 -9.63 11.71
C SER A 17 -7.65 -8.11 11.61
N ALA A 18 -6.64 -7.36 12.06
CA ALA A 18 -6.64 -5.92 11.94
C ALA A 18 -6.75 -5.46 10.47
N MET A 19 -6.06 -6.12 9.53
CA MET A 19 -6.19 -5.84 8.10
C MET A 19 -7.59 -6.15 7.55
N ALA A 20 -8.19 -7.27 7.98
CA ALA A 20 -9.50 -7.69 7.52
C ALA A 20 -10.63 -6.70 7.91
N TYR A 21 -10.49 -6.02 9.04
CA TYR A 21 -11.47 -5.03 9.52
C TYR A 21 -11.11 -3.58 9.19
N ALA A 22 -9.90 -3.33 8.69
CA ALA A 22 -9.45 -1.97 8.39
C ALA A 22 -10.06 -1.44 7.09
N ARG A 23 -10.29 -0.14 7.09
CA ARG A 23 -10.87 0.56 5.93
C ARG A 23 -9.81 1.08 4.97
N ALA A 24 -8.64 1.42 5.51
CA ALA A 24 -7.47 1.87 4.77
C ALA A 24 -6.18 1.48 5.51
N GLY A 25 -5.11 1.22 4.77
CA GLY A 25 -3.78 0.95 5.30
C GLY A 25 -2.73 1.95 4.83
N ILE A 26 -1.74 2.24 5.67
CA ILE A 26 -0.47 2.85 5.24
C ILE A 26 0.62 1.83 5.52
N ILE A 27 1.29 1.36 4.47
CA ILE A 27 2.20 0.23 4.55
C ILE A 27 3.56 0.57 3.95
N THR A 28 4.61 -0.07 4.47
CA THR A 28 5.96 0.09 3.94
C THR A 28 6.20 -0.82 2.74
N SER A 29 7.11 -0.42 1.84
CA SER A 29 7.54 -1.29 0.74
C SER A 29 8.22 -2.56 1.28
N GLY A 30 7.58 -3.72 1.09
CA GLY A 30 8.03 -5.02 1.61
C GLY A 30 6.95 -6.10 1.48
N SER A 31 7.11 -7.24 2.16
CA SER A 31 6.12 -8.35 2.16
C SER A 31 4.75 -7.93 2.67
N ALA A 32 4.70 -6.91 3.53
CA ALA A 32 3.48 -6.25 3.99
C ALA A 32 2.56 -5.79 2.83
N THR A 33 3.14 -5.48 1.66
CA THR A 33 2.35 -5.12 0.47
C THR A 33 1.59 -6.31 -0.10
N LEU A 34 2.17 -7.51 -0.06
CA LEU A 34 1.48 -8.74 -0.45
C LEU A 34 0.45 -9.17 0.59
N GLU A 35 0.74 -9.02 1.87
CA GLU A 35 -0.22 -9.33 2.94
C GLU A 35 -1.46 -8.42 2.86
N ALA A 36 -1.28 -7.13 2.58
CA ALA A 36 -2.36 -6.20 2.33
C ALA A 36 -3.15 -6.54 1.05
N LEU A 37 -2.44 -6.95 -0.02
CA LEU A 37 -3.05 -7.42 -1.26
C LEU A 37 -3.97 -8.63 -1.00
N ILE A 38 -3.45 -9.68 -0.35
CA ILE A 38 -4.19 -10.92 -0.03
C ILE A 38 -5.37 -10.63 0.90
N SER A 39 -5.17 -9.75 1.89
CA SER A 39 -6.22 -9.31 2.82
C SER A 39 -7.24 -8.36 2.16
N LYS A 40 -7.05 -8.01 0.89
CA LYS A 40 -7.85 -7.04 0.13
C LYS A 40 -8.00 -5.70 0.85
N LEU A 41 -6.96 -5.26 1.57
CA LEU A 41 -6.93 -4.01 2.30
C LEU A 41 -6.45 -2.87 1.39
N PRO A 42 -7.31 -1.93 1.01
CA PRO A 42 -6.93 -0.77 0.23
C PRO A 42 -5.88 0.05 0.97
N SER A 43 -4.71 0.23 0.37
CA SER A 43 -3.55 0.76 1.08
C SER A 43 -2.74 1.74 0.24
N VAL A 44 -2.04 2.65 0.93
CA VAL A 44 -0.98 3.49 0.36
C VAL A 44 0.37 2.93 0.75
N VAL A 45 1.28 2.82 -0.21
CA VAL A 45 2.65 2.38 0.03
C VAL A 45 3.55 3.60 0.23
N LEU A 46 4.24 3.61 1.36
CA LEU A 46 5.19 4.64 1.73
C LEU A 46 6.58 4.03 1.83
N TYR A 47 7.57 4.63 1.17
CA TYR A 47 8.96 4.22 1.39
C TYR A 47 9.94 5.37 1.29
N ARG A 48 10.80 5.48 2.30
CA ARG A 48 11.93 6.41 2.30
C ARG A 48 13.21 5.58 2.28
N VAL A 49 13.84 5.58 1.12
CA VAL A 49 15.14 4.93 0.93
C VAL A 49 16.23 5.86 1.45
N ASP A 50 17.31 5.27 1.96
CA ASP A 50 18.51 6.05 2.28
C ASP A 50 19.02 6.77 1.01
N PRO A 51 19.40 8.06 1.08
CA PRO A 51 19.83 8.82 -0.08
C PRO A 51 20.99 8.18 -0.86
N LEU A 52 21.91 7.50 -0.17
CA LEU A 52 23.05 6.81 -0.79
C LEU A 52 22.58 5.57 -1.55
N THR A 53 21.72 4.75 -0.92
CA THR A 53 21.09 3.60 -1.56
C THR A 53 20.25 4.02 -2.76
N TRP A 54 19.54 5.14 -2.66
CA TRP A 54 18.77 5.67 -3.78
C TRP A 54 19.66 6.17 -4.92
N ALA A 55 20.74 6.88 -4.62
CA ALA A 55 21.63 7.42 -5.65
C ALA A 55 22.24 6.31 -6.53
N VAL A 56 22.56 5.16 -5.92
CA VAL A 56 23.09 3.97 -6.62
C VAL A 56 21.96 3.15 -7.24
N GLY A 57 20.87 2.91 -6.50
CA GLY A 57 19.78 2.04 -6.91
C GLY A 57 18.86 2.63 -7.98
N LYS A 58 18.74 3.95 -8.10
CA LYS A 58 17.84 4.60 -9.08
C LYS A 58 18.12 4.21 -10.54
N ASN A 59 19.38 3.93 -10.87
CA ASN A 59 19.78 3.51 -12.22
C ASN A 59 19.58 2.00 -12.45
N LEU A 60 19.39 1.25 -11.36
CA LEU A 60 19.21 -0.21 -11.38
C LEU A 60 17.73 -0.60 -11.37
N ILE A 61 16.87 0.22 -10.76
CA ILE A 61 15.42 0.06 -10.76
C ILE A 61 14.88 0.46 -12.14
N LYS A 62 14.74 -0.52 -13.04
CA LYS A 62 14.13 -0.35 -14.37
C LYS A 62 12.61 -0.58 -14.38
N THR A 63 12.01 -0.89 -13.24
CA THR A 63 10.60 -1.22 -13.11
C THR A 63 9.75 0.02 -12.80
N PRO A 64 8.51 0.10 -13.32
CA PRO A 64 7.60 1.22 -13.05
C PRO A 64 7.05 1.22 -11.61
N HIS A 65 7.24 0.13 -10.87
CA HIS A 65 6.73 -0.08 -9.52
C HIS A 65 7.84 -0.53 -8.59
N ILE A 66 7.77 -0.12 -7.32
CA ILE A 66 8.66 -0.58 -6.25
C ILE A 66 7.92 -1.52 -5.29
N ALA A 67 6.63 -1.30 -5.06
CA ALA A 67 5.84 -2.15 -4.18
C ALA A 67 5.71 -3.55 -4.80
N LEU A 68 6.00 -4.59 -4.01
CA LEU A 68 5.96 -5.97 -4.48
C LEU A 68 4.57 -6.37 -5.00
N ALA A 69 3.50 -5.90 -4.35
CA ALA A 69 2.13 -6.12 -4.83
C ALA A 69 1.86 -5.53 -6.22
N ASN A 70 2.34 -4.31 -6.50
CA ASN A 70 2.17 -3.68 -7.80
C ASN A 70 3.03 -4.36 -8.88
N LEU A 71 4.23 -4.81 -8.50
CA LEU A 71 5.10 -5.59 -9.38
C LEU A 71 4.46 -6.92 -9.80
N VAL A 72 3.90 -7.67 -8.84
CA VAL A 72 3.23 -8.96 -9.11
C VAL A 72 1.94 -8.74 -9.90
N ALA A 73 1.19 -7.69 -9.60
CA ALA A 73 -0.02 -7.35 -10.34
C ALA A 73 0.23 -6.85 -11.78
N GLY A 74 1.44 -6.39 -12.09
CA GLY A 74 1.76 -5.75 -13.37
C GLY A 74 1.08 -4.39 -13.57
N GLU A 75 0.40 -3.86 -12.54
CA GLU A 75 -0.25 -2.56 -12.56
C GLU A 75 -0.14 -1.87 -11.20
N ARG A 76 -0.40 -0.56 -11.18
CA ARG A 76 -0.46 0.22 -9.95
C ARG A 76 -1.79 0.00 -9.23
N ILE A 77 -1.83 -0.98 -8.33
CA ILE A 77 -2.95 -1.22 -7.41
C ILE A 77 -2.90 -0.24 -6.25
N PHE A 78 -1.74 -0.11 -5.60
CA PHE A 78 -1.54 0.78 -4.48
C PHE A 78 -0.83 2.06 -4.91
N PRO A 79 -1.28 3.25 -4.47
CA PRO A 79 -0.52 4.48 -4.62
C PRO A 79 0.84 4.36 -3.92
N GLU A 80 1.94 4.61 -4.64
CA GLU A 80 3.30 4.61 -4.08
C GLU A 80 3.83 6.03 -3.86
N PHE A 81 4.38 6.29 -2.67
CA PHE A 81 5.06 7.52 -2.29
C PHE A 81 6.51 7.21 -1.89
N ILE A 82 7.47 7.65 -2.72
CA ILE A 82 8.88 7.29 -2.59
C ILE A 82 9.73 8.55 -2.38
N GLN A 83 10.69 8.49 -1.47
CA GLN A 83 11.72 9.51 -1.24
C GLN A 83 11.19 10.88 -0.74
N LYS A 84 10.62 11.69 -1.64
CA LYS A 84 10.01 13.00 -1.32
C LYS A 84 8.53 12.80 -1.03
N ILE A 85 8.24 12.44 0.21
CA ILE A 85 6.87 12.27 0.71
C ILE A 85 6.33 13.67 1.01
N ASN A 86 5.35 14.12 0.21
CA ASN A 86 4.53 15.27 0.55
C ASN A 86 3.38 14.79 1.44
N SER A 87 3.36 15.23 2.70
CA SER A 87 2.36 14.84 3.70
C SER A 87 0.94 15.22 3.30
N GLU A 88 0.72 16.37 2.66
CA GLU A 88 -0.60 16.79 2.18
C GLU A 88 -1.13 15.84 1.09
N LYS A 89 -0.28 15.48 0.14
CA LYS A 89 -0.64 14.52 -0.93
C LYS A 89 -0.92 13.13 -0.35
N LEU A 90 -0.09 12.67 0.59
CA LEU A 90 -0.28 11.40 1.27
C LEU A 90 -1.63 11.38 2.02
N CYS A 91 -1.90 12.41 2.82
CA CYS A 91 -3.16 12.55 3.55
C CYS A 91 -4.35 12.65 2.59
N GLY A 92 -4.19 13.32 1.46
CA GLY A 92 -5.19 13.39 0.39
C GLY A 92 -5.55 12.00 -0.14
N GLU A 93 -4.55 11.19 -0.51
CA GLU A 93 -4.78 9.83 -1.00
C GLU A 93 -5.40 8.92 0.06
N VAL A 94 -4.90 8.97 1.31
CA VAL A 94 -5.50 8.18 2.41
C VAL A 94 -6.95 8.60 2.66
N ARG A 95 -7.25 9.90 2.62
CA ARG A 95 -8.62 10.41 2.75
C ARG A 95 -9.51 9.90 1.62
N ARG A 96 -9.03 9.88 0.39
CA ARG A 96 -9.78 9.30 -0.74
C ARG A 96 -10.09 7.83 -0.49
N ILE A 97 -9.11 7.01 -0.10
CA ILE A 97 -9.35 5.60 0.23
C ILE A 97 -10.37 5.42 1.36
N LEU A 98 -10.34 6.30 2.37
CA LEU A 98 -11.27 6.25 3.49
C LEU A 98 -12.71 6.61 3.09
N PHE A 99 -12.90 7.67 2.32
CA PHE A 99 -14.22 8.28 2.13
C PHE A 99 -14.83 8.10 0.73
N ASP A 100 -14.02 7.78 -0.28
CA ASP A 100 -14.47 7.48 -1.65
C ASP A 100 -14.74 5.97 -1.78
N GLU A 101 -16.01 5.62 -1.74
CA GLU A 101 -16.46 4.23 -1.84
C GLU A 101 -16.11 3.61 -3.20
N GLN A 102 -16.27 4.37 -4.28
CA GLN A 102 -16.03 3.87 -5.64
C GLN A 102 -14.55 3.55 -5.83
N MET A 103 -13.67 4.48 -5.45
CA MET A 103 -12.22 4.25 -5.52
C MET A 103 -11.81 3.01 -4.72
N ARG A 104 -12.43 2.81 -3.56
CA ARG A 104 -12.11 1.67 -2.72
C ARG A 104 -12.55 0.35 -3.34
N GLU A 105 -13.74 0.28 -3.91
CA GLU A 105 -14.23 -0.92 -4.60
C GLU A 105 -13.39 -1.21 -5.85
N ASP A 106 -12.98 -0.19 -6.60
CA ASP A 106 -12.07 -0.35 -7.74
C ASP A 106 -10.74 -0.95 -7.31
N MET A 107 -10.16 -0.49 -6.20
CA MET A 107 -8.94 -1.07 -5.63
C MET A 107 -9.15 -2.53 -5.23
N LYS A 108 -10.27 -2.88 -4.57
CA LYS A 108 -10.59 -4.26 -4.21
C LYS A 108 -10.78 -5.18 -5.41
N ASN A 109 -11.36 -4.67 -6.49
CA ASN A 109 -11.51 -5.38 -7.75
C ASN A 109 -10.15 -5.68 -8.37
N LYS A 110 -9.26 -4.68 -8.44
CA LYS A 110 -7.87 -4.87 -8.91
C LYS A 110 -7.11 -5.89 -8.07
N MET A 111 -7.20 -5.81 -6.73
CA MET A 111 -6.59 -6.78 -5.83
C MET A 111 -7.14 -8.19 -6.07
N SER A 112 -8.46 -8.33 -6.25
CA SER A 112 -9.09 -9.62 -6.51
C SER A 112 -8.70 -10.21 -7.86
N ALA A 113 -8.48 -9.38 -8.88
CA ALA A 113 -7.96 -9.82 -10.18
C ALA A 113 -6.51 -10.30 -10.06
N ALA A 114 -5.65 -9.55 -9.35
CA ALA A 114 -4.25 -9.90 -9.16
C ALA A 114 -4.04 -11.21 -8.37
N ILE A 115 -4.92 -11.57 -7.45
CA ILE A 115 -4.84 -12.84 -6.68
C ILE A 115 -5.24 -14.06 -7.52
N ARG A 116 -6.04 -13.88 -8.58
CA ARG A 116 -6.59 -14.99 -9.39
C ARG A 116 -5.66 -15.45 -10.51
N ASN A 117 -4.65 -14.65 -10.86
CA ASN A 117 -3.63 -14.96 -11.86
C ASN A 117 -2.46 -15.73 -11.23
#